data_AF-K0TPI3-F1
#
_entry.id   AF-K0TPI3-F1
#
_cell.length_a   1.000
_cell.length_b   1.000
_cell.length_c   1.000
_cell.angle_alpha   90.00
_cell.angle_beta   90.00
_cell.angle_gamma   90.00
#
_symmetry.space_group_name_H-M   'P 1'
#
loop_
_entity.id
_entity.type
_entity.pdbx_description
1 polymer ?
#
loop_
_entity_poly.entity_id
_entity_poly.type
_entity_poly.pdbx_seq_one_letter_code
_entity_poly.pdbx_strand_id
1 'polypeptide(L)'
;MESVGPDNGSARAPSQDDEVAAEGDAAEVARYSQRLLNEGHERWEGHRCPICFLFIELPMDKHAQINACCMKLVCKGCGLAAQLRGLRGCPFCRTPRPTGDASKLAMIQKRVNKRDADAIYHLGSKHYHGQLGLAKDVPRAIELWTEAAELGSVDALSSLGIIYYFGEGLEEDKPRGIRHLQEAAMEGHVHSRHNIGAVECNNGNYDLAVQHWMISAKMGYGNSLNEIKEMFMEGEATKAQYAEALRGFGDAVGEMKSHQREEAKRLGF
;
A
#
# COMPACT_ATOMS: atom_id res chain seq x y z
N MET A 1 -47.91 49.69 2.85
CA MET A 1 -46.51 49.35 2.54
C MET A 1 -46.33 47.86 2.81
N GLU A 2 -45.58 47.19 1.94
CA GLU A 2 -45.91 45.88 1.36
C GLU A 2 -45.98 44.66 2.29
N SER A 3 -46.86 43.74 1.89
CA SER A 3 -46.96 42.35 2.33
C SER A 3 -46.00 41.47 1.54
N VAL A 4 -45.05 40.82 2.22
CA VAL A 4 -44.14 39.81 1.65
C VAL A 4 -44.87 38.45 1.66
N GLY A 5 -45.13 37.91 0.47
CA GLY A 5 -45.63 36.54 0.29
C GLY A 5 -44.51 35.50 0.34
N PRO A 6 -44.83 34.21 0.58
CA PRO A 6 -43.83 33.15 0.68
C PRO A 6 -43.34 32.74 -0.71
N ASP A 7 -42.01 32.72 -0.86
CA ASP A 7 -41.30 32.28 -2.06
C ASP A 7 -41.37 30.75 -2.16
N ASN A 8 -42.11 30.26 -3.16
CA ASN A 8 -42.33 28.84 -3.38
C ASN A 8 -41.29 28.35 -4.40
N GLY A 9 -40.11 27.99 -3.89
CA GLY A 9 -39.00 27.45 -4.70
C GLY A 9 -39.40 26.14 -5.39
N SER A 10 -39.62 26.22 -6.70
CA SER A 10 -39.91 25.06 -7.55
C SER A 10 -38.68 24.16 -7.64
N ALA A 11 -38.77 22.94 -7.07
CA ALA A 11 -37.81 21.87 -7.32
C ALA A 11 -37.90 21.47 -8.79
N ARG A 12 -36.87 21.78 -9.57
CA ARG A 12 -36.75 21.38 -10.98
C ARG A 12 -36.51 19.87 -11.03
N ALA A 13 -37.40 19.13 -11.68
CA ALA A 13 -37.20 17.71 -11.95
C ALA A 13 -35.95 17.51 -12.83
N PRO A 14 -35.12 16.49 -12.56
CA PRO A 14 -33.94 16.20 -13.37
C PRO A 14 -34.34 15.94 -14.83
N SER A 15 -33.52 16.42 -15.77
CA SER A 15 -33.77 16.25 -17.19
C SER A 15 -33.32 14.86 -17.67
N GLN A 16 -33.84 14.40 -18.81
CA GLN A 16 -33.45 13.11 -19.40
C GLN A 16 -31.93 13.04 -19.69
N ASP A 17 -31.29 14.17 -19.97
CA ASP A 17 -29.84 14.25 -20.15
C ASP A 17 -29.08 14.08 -18.81
N ASP A 18 -29.65 14.54 -17.69
CA ASP A 18 -29.10 14.32 -16.34
C ASP A 18 -29.24 12.86 -15.90
N GLU A 19 -30.34 12.21 -16.26
CA GLU A 19 -30.57 10.78 -15.99
C GLU A 19 -29.62 9.89 -16.82
N VAL A 20 -29.42 10.19 -18.11
CA VAL A 20 -28.48 9.44 -18.97
C VAL A 20 -27.02 9.65 -18.54
N ALA A 21 -26.65 10.85 -18.07
CA ALA A 21 -25.33 11.10 -17.49
C ALA A 21 -25.12 10.34 -16.18
N ALA A 22 -26.11 10.33 -15.28
CA ALA A 22 -26.07 9.58 -14.03
C ALA A 22 -26.04 8.05 -14.25
N GLU A 23 -26.75 7.54 -15.25
CA GLU A 23 -26.69 6.14 -15.67
C GLU A 23 -25.33 5.77 -16.27
N GLY A 24 -24.72 6.68 -17.04
CA GLY A 24 -23.35 6.55 -17.54
C GLY A 24 -22.31 6.46 -16.43
N ASP A 25 -22.42 7.33 -15.43
CA ASP A 25 -21.55 7.36 -14.25
C ASP A 25 -21.73 6.10 -13.39
N ALA A 26 -22.96 5.63 -13.18
CA ALA A 26 -23.24 4.39 -12.44
C ALA A 26 -22.65 3.16 -13.15
N ALA A 27 -22.75 3.10 -14.49
CA ALA A 27 -22.17 2.03 -15.27
C ALA A 27 -20.64 2.05 -15.27
N GLU A 28 -20.00 3.22 -15.17
CA GLU A 28 -18.55 3.35 -15.01
C GLU A 28 -18.10 2.90 -13.61
N VAL A 29 -18.80 3.33 -12.55
CA VAL A 29 -18.53 2.89 -11.17
C VAL A 29 -18.65 1.37 -11.05
N ALA A 30 -19.70 0.77 -11.63
CA ALA A 30 -19.87 -0.68 -11.62
C ALA A 30 -18.72 -1.41 -12.35
N ARG A 31 -18.29 -0.90 -13.51
CA ARG A 31 -17.14 -1.44 -14.24
C ARG A 31 -15.84 -1.33 -13.44
N TYR A 32 -15.63 -0.19 -12.77
CA TYR A 32 -14.45 0.03 -11.94
C TYR A 32 -14.44 -0.92 -10.74
N SER A 33 -15.55 -1.08 -10.02
CA SER A 33 -15.67 -2.04 -8.91
C SER A 33 -15.44 -3.48 -9.36
N GLN A 34 -15.95 -3.87 -10.52
CA GLN A 34 -15.70 -5.20 -11.09
C GLN A 34 -14.21 -5.40 -11.41
N ARG A 35 -13.56 -4.39 -11.99
CA ARG A 35 -12.12 -4.39 -12.28
C ARG A 35 -11.30 -4.52 -11.00
N LEU A 36 -11.67 -3.77 -9.96
CA LEU A 36 -10.99 -3.78 -8.66
C LEU A 36 -10.94 -5.18 -8.03
N LEU A 37 -12.01 -5.96 -8.18
CA LEU A 37 -12.05 -7.36 -7.70
C LEU A 37 -11.31 -8.35 -8.61
N ASN A 38 -11.09 -8.01 -9.86
CA ASN A 38 -10.46 -8.91 -10.85
C ASN A 38 -8.97 -8.62 -11.09
N GLU A 39 -8.46 -7.47 -10.65
CA GLU A 39 -7.06 -7.07 -10.79
C GLU A 39 -6.32 -7.10 -9.44
N GLY A 40 -4.99 -7.04 -9.48
CA GLY A 40 -4.15 -7.00 -8.28
C GLY A 40 -4.36 -8.20 -7.37
N HIS A 41 -4.33 -9.41 -7.95
CA HIS A 41 -4.31 -10.70 -7.22
C HIS A 41 -2.89 -11.19 -6.94
N GLU A 42 -1.93 -10.72 -7.73
CA GLU A 42 -0.51 -10.96 -7.49
C GLU A 42 0.10 -9.79 -6.71
N ARG A 43 1.02 -10.10 -5.80
CA ARG A 43 1.70 -9.09 -4.99
C ARG A 43 2.64 -8.26 -5.88
N TRP A 44 2.64 -6.94 -5.68
CA TRP A 44 3.50 -6.02 -6.42
C TRP A 44 4.98 -6.44 -6.46
N GLU A 45 5.60 -6.40 -7.63
CA GLU A 45 6.97 -6.91 -7.87
C GLU A 45 8.05 -6.18 -7.05
N GLY A 46 7.83 -4.91 -6.69
CA GLY A 46 8.75 -4.13 -5.85
C GLY A 46 8.96 -4.72 -4.46
N HIS A 47 8.07 -5.61 -4.01
CA HIS A 47 8.18 -6.36 -2.76
C HIS A 47 9.11 -7.59 -2.83
N ARG A 48 9.66 -7.92 -4.01
CA ARG A 48 10.65 -8.99 -4.15
C ARG A 48 12.03 -8.52 -3.74
N CYS A 49 12.77 -9.40 -3.06
CA CYS A 49 14.19 -9.15 -2.86
C CYS A 49 14.93 -9.32 -4.20
N PRO A 50 15.72 -8.34 -4.68
CA PRO A 50 16.34 -8.41 -6.00
C PRO A 50 17.56 -9.33 -6.07
N ILE A 51 17.87 -10.06 -4.99
CA ILE A 51 18.98 -11.02 -4.93
C ILE A 51 18.45 -12.45 -5.03
N CYS A 52 17.43 -12.80 -4.24
CA CYS A 52 16.84 -14.14 -4.27
C CYS A 52 15.55 -14.21 -5.09
N PHE A 53 15.03 -13.08 -5.58
CA PHE A 53 13.79 -12.94 -6.36
C PHE A 53 12.51 -13.44 -5.66
N LEU A 54 12.58 -13.81 -4.38
CA LEU A 54 11.43 -14.17 -3.57
C LEU A 54 10.79 -12.94 -2.94
N PHE A 55 9.45 -12.93 -2.84
CA PHE A 55 8.71 -11.95 -2.04
C PHE A 55 9.20 -11.91 -0.60
N ILE A 56 9.29 -10.73 -0.02
CA ILE A 56 9.75 -10.53 1.37
C ILE A 56 8.57 -10.75 2.33
N GLU A 57 8.79 -11.50 3.41
CA GLU A 57 7.78 -11.72 4.46
C GLU A 57 7.19 -10.40 4.98
N LEU A 58 5.88 -10.39 5.27
CA LEU A 58 5.19 -9.23 5.84
C LEU A 58 5.22 -9.29 7.38
N PRO A 59 5.41 -8.16 8.09
CA PRO A 59 5.66 -6.81 7.54
C PRO A 59 7.12 -6.64 7.09
N MET A 60 7.33 -6.02 5.92
CA MET A 60 8.64 -6.05 5.23
C MET A 60 9.76 -5.32 5.97
N ASP A 61 9.44 -4.30 6.76
CA ASP A 61 10.39 -3.54 7.58
C ASP A 61 11.10 -4.41 8.62
N LYS A 62 10.44 -5.49 9.08
CA LYS A 62 11.05 -6.48 9.98
C LYS A 62 11.95 -7.48 9.27
N HIS A 63 11.79 -7.67 7.96
CA HIS A 63 12.43 -8.74 7.19
C HIS A 63 13.39 -8.25 6.11
N ALA A 64 13.46 -6.95 5.85
CA ALA A 64 14.31 -6.35 4.83
C ALA A 64 14.79 -4.95 5.19
N GLN A 65 15.76 -4.46 4.43
CA GLN A 65 16.29 -3.11 4.54
C GLN A 65 16.41 -2.47 3.17
N ILE A 66 15.90 -1.24 3.04
CA ILE A 66 16.13 -0.41 1.86
C ILE A 66 17.54 0.16 1.88
N ASN A 67 18.21 0.09 0.74
CA ASN A 67 19.59 0.56 0.60
C ASN A 67 19.63 1.95 -0.02
N ALA A 68 20.02 2.96 0.76
CA ALA A 68 20.08 4.38 0.37
C ALA A 68 20.79 4.65 -0.98
N CYS A 69 21.78 3.82 -1.32
CA CYS A 69 22.56 3.97 -2.55
C CYS A 69 21.81 3.57 -3.84
N CYS A 70 20.78 2.72 -3.76
CA CYS A 70 20.10 2.16 -4.93
C CYS A 70 18.59 1.97 -4.78
N MET A 71 18.00 2.38 -3.65
CA MET A 71 16.59 2.17 -3.26
C MET A 71 16.12 0.71 -3.26
N LYS A 72 17.04 -0.25 -3.40
CA LYS A 72 16.65 -1.65 -3.40
C LYS A 72 16.40 -2.18 -2.00
N LEU A 73 15.22 -2.79 -1.83
CA LEU A 73 14.78 -3.50 -0.65
C LEU A 73 15.38 -4.91 -0.64
N VAL A 74 16.36 -5.14 0.24
CA VAL A 74 17.06 -6.43 0.33
C VAL A 74 16.64 -7.14 1.61
N CYS A 75 16.20 -8.40 1.48
CA CYS A 75 15.86 -9.20 2.64
C CYS A 75 17.08 -9.43 3.55
N LYS A 76 16.84 -9.46 4.86
CA LYS A 76 17.89 -9.65 5.87
C LYS A 76 18.70 -10.92 5.66
N GLY A 77 18.07 -11.99 5.17
CA GLY A 77 18.78 -13.22 4.79
C GLY A 77 19.84 -13.01 3.71
N CYS A 78 19.50 -12.33 2.61
CA CYS A 78 20.49 -12.02 1.56
C CYS A 78 21.55 -11.03 2.07
N GLY A 79 21.16 -10.06 2.90
CA GLY A 79 22.08 -9.13 3.53
C GLY A 79 23.13 -9.83 4.41
N LEU A 80 22.67 -10.73 5.29
CA LEU A 80 23.53 -11.53 6.18
C LEU A 80 24.43 -12.47 5.37
N ALA A 81 23.87 -13.18 4.39
CA ALA A 81 24.62 -14.09 3.53
C ALA A 81 25.74 -13.38 2.73
N ALA A 82 25.53 -12.11 2.35
CA ALA A 82 26.57 -11.30 1.74
C ALA A 82 27.64 -10.86 2.75
N GLN A 83 27.23 -10.47 3.96
CA GLN A 83 28.15 -10.08 5.04
C GLN A 83 29.07 -11.24 5.45
N LEU A 84 28.54 -12.47 5.59
CA LEU A 84 29.33 -13.66 5.90
C LEU A 84 30.37 -14.01 4.83
N ARG A 85 30.16 -13.55 3.58
CA ARG A 85 31.14 -13.67 2.48
C ARG A 85 32.13 -12.50 2.42
N GLY A 86 32.16 -11.65 3.44
CA GLY A 86 33.08 -10.53 3.54
C GLY A 86 32.64 -9.26 2.79
N LEU A 87 31.40 -9.20 2.26
CA LEU A 87 30.91 -7.98 1.62
C LEU A 87 30.56 -6.92 2.67
N ARG A 88 31.27 -5.79 2.64
CA ARG A 88 31.08 -4.68 3.60
C ARG A 88 30.18 -3.54 3.09
N GLY A 89 29.83 -3.55 1.80
CA GLY A 89 28.96 -2.57 1.15
C GLY A 89 27.49 -3.00 1.06
N CYS A 90 26.75 -2.33 0.18
CA CYS A 90 25.40 -2.72 -0.20
C CYS A 90 25.42 -4.11 -0.87
N PRO A 91 24.58 -5.07 -0.43
CA PRO A 91 24.52 -6.41 -1.02
C PRO A 91 24.07 -6.44 -2.49
N PHE A 92 23.43 -5.37 -2.97
CA PHE A 92 22.98 -5.27 -4.35
C PHE A 92 24.00 -4.56 -5.25
N CYS A 93 24.27 -3.27 -5.02
CA CYS A 93 25.11 -2.46 -5.91
C CYS A 93 26.56 -2.28 -5.44
N ARG A 94 26.96 -2.94 -4.34
CA ARG A 94 28.32 -2.92 -3.75
C ARG A 94 28.84 -1.56 -3.27
N THR A 95 28.05 -0.49 -3.41
CA THR A 95 28.39 0.84 -2.88
C THR A 95 28.66 0.76 -1.37
N PRO A 96 29.70 1.42 -0.84
CA PRO A 96 29.95 1.49 0.60
C PRO A 96 28.73 1.97 1.37
N ARG A 97 28.54 1.44 2.59
CA ARG A 97 27.42 1.85 3.45
C ARG A 97 27.59 3.32 3.85
N PRO A 98 26.51 4.13 3.84
CA PRO A 98 26.59 5.52 4.26
C PRO A 98 26.91 5.63 5.75
N THR A 99 27.77 6.59 6.11
CA THR A 99 28.14 6.87 7.49
C THR A 99 27.25 7.98 8.05
N GLY A 100 26.20 7.59 8.76
CA GLY A 100 25.24 8.50 9.37
C GLY A 100 24.19 9.06 8.40
N ASP A 101 23.35 9.94 8.94
CA ASP A 101 22.11 10.35 8.29
C ASP A 101 22.31 11.32 7.14
N ALA A 102 23.23 12.29 7.26
CA ALA A 102 23.57 13.20 6.18
C ALA A 102 24.07 12.46 4.92
N SER A 103 24.88 11.40 5.11
CA SER A 103 25.37 10.56 4.01
C SER A 103 24.24 9.76 3.36
N LYS A 104 23.32 9.18 4.15
CA LYS A 104 22.12 8.50 3.62
C LYS A 104 21.26 9.45 2.81
N LEU A 105 20.98 10.65 3.35
CA LEU A 105 20.16 11.67 2.70
C LEU A 105 20.78 12.12 1.38
N ALA A 106 22.09 12.36 1.34
CA ALA A 106 22.79 12.71 0.10
C ALA A 106 22.69 11.62 -0.98
N MET A 107 22.75 10.33 -0.59
CA MET A 107 22.54 9.22 -1.52
C MET A 107 21.10 9.16 -2.05
N ILE A 108 20.11 9.36 -1.18
CA ILE A 108 18.69 9.44 -1.57
C ILE A 108 18.47 10.61 -2.54
N GLN A 109 18.97 11.80 -2.20
CA GLN A 109 18.81 13.00 -3.04
C GLN A 109 19.41 12.81 -4.45
N LYS A 110 20.54 12.10 -4.55
CA LYS A 110 21.13 11.77 -5.86
C LYS A 110 20.21 10.90 -6.73
N ARG A 111 19.37 10.06 -6.13
CA ARG A 111 18.36 9.24 -6.82
C ARG A 111 17.11 10.06 -7.14
N VAL A 112 16.67 10.90 -6.22
CA VAL A 112 15.59 11.88 -6.44
C VAL A 112 15.89 12.78 -7.64
N ASN A 113 17.11 13.31 -7.75
CA ASN A 113 17.53 14.13 -8.90
C ASN A 113 17.52 13.37 -10.25
N LYS A 114 17.43 12.04 -10.22
CA LYS A 114 17.27 11.18 -11.40
C LYS A 114 15.83 10.72 -11.63
N ARG A 115 14.88 11.29 -10.89
CA ARG A 115 13.45 10.96 -10.93
C ARG A 115 13.17 9.48 -10.63
N ASP A 116 13.93 8.91 -9.69
CA ASP A 116 13.70 7.57 -9.17
C ASP A 116 12.48 7.59 -8.23
N ALA A 117 11.36 6.98 -8.65
CA ALA A 117 10.08 7.03 -7.94
C ALA A 117 10.18 6.50 -6.51
N ASP A 118 10.91 5.40 -6.29
CA ASP A 118 11.13 4.81 -4.97
C ASP A 118 11.93 5.76 -4.06
N ALA A 119 12.89 6.51 -4.63
CA ALA A 119 13.67 7.48 -3.86
C ALA A 119 12.85 8.69 -3.45
N ILE A 120 12.00 9.19 -4.35
CA ILE A 120 11.09 10.31 -4.09
C ILE A 120 10.10 9.91 -3.00
N TYR A 121 9.48 8.72 -3.14
CA TYR A 121 8.62 8.14 -2.12
C TYR A 121 9.34 8.05 -0.77
N HIS A 122 10.54 7.46 -0.76
CA HIS A 122 11.30 7.26 0.47
C HIS A 122 11.68 8.58 1.14
N LEU A 123 12.07 9.61 0.36
CA LEU A 123 12.33 10.95 0.87
C LEU A 123 11.07 11.57 1.49
N GLY A 124 9.91 11.42 0.85
CA GLY A 124 8.61 11.82 1.39
C GLY A 124 8.36 11.20 2.77
N SER A 125 8.60 9.89 2.90
CA SER A 125 8.46 9.21 4.20
C SER A 125 9.45 9.72 5.25
N LYS A 126 10.66 10.15 4.86
CA LYS A 126 11.61 10.77 5.81
C LYS A 126 11.16 12.14 6.30
N HIS A 127 10.55 12.96 5.43
CA HIS A 127 9.91 14.20 5.83
C HIS A 127 8.70 13.95 6.74
N TYR A 128 7.83 12.99 6.39
CA TYR A 128 6.64 12.68 7.20
C TYR A 128 6.98 12.25 8.64
N HIS A 129 8.07 11.49 8.83
CA HIS A 129 8.51 11.03 10.15
C HIS A 129 9.58 11.89 10.84
N GLY A 130 10.12 12.93 10.18
CA GLY A 130 11.23 13.72 10.72
C GLY A 130 12.51 12.89 10.94
N GLN A 131 12.89 12.08 9.95
CA GLN A 131 14.04 11.19 10.01
C GLN A 131 15.23 11.71 9.19
N LEU A 132 16.42 11.14 9.40
CA LEU A 132 17.66 11.53 8.73
C LEU A 132 18.10 12.99 9.01
N GLY A 133 17.76 13.53 10.17
CA GLY A 133 18.03 14.92 10.52
C GLY A 133 17.09 15.93 9.87
N LEU A 134 16.03 15.48 9.21
CA LEU A 134 14.96 16.34 8.67
C LEU A 134 13.94 16.66 9.78
N ALA A 135 13.39 17.87 9.75
CA ALA A 135 12.20 18.19 10.53
C ALA A 135 10.98 17.44 9.96
N LYS A 136 10.02 17.12 10.83
CA LYS A 136 8.74 16.58 10.39
C LYS A 136 8.00 17.61 9.53
N ASP A 137 7.61 17.21 8.33
CA ASP A 137 6.93 18.06 7.35
C ASP A 137 5.95 17.21 6.52
N VAL A 138 4.66 17.27 6.89
CA VAL A 138 3.60 16.47 6.24
C VAL A 138 3.23 17.02 4.87
N PRO A 139 3.01 18.35 4.66
CA PRO A 139 2.76 18.89 3.33
C PRO A 139 3.86 18.52 2.33
N ARG A 140 5.13 18.63 2.73
CA ARG A 140 6.25 18.24 1.86
C ARG A 140 6.25 16.75 1.53
N ALA A 141 5.87 15.91 2.49
CA ALA A 141 5.74 14.47 2.24
C ALA A 141 4.65 14.16 1.21
N ILE A 142 3.49 14.83 1.30
CA ILE A 142 2.38 14.66 0.36
C ILE A 142 2.78 15.10 -1.05
N GLU A 143 3.48 16.22 -1.20
CA GLU A 143 4.02 16.65 -2.50
C GLU A 143 4.93 15.58 -3.12
N LEU A 144 5.88 15.08 -2.34
CA LEU A 144 6.82 14.05 -2.79
C LEU A 144 6.10 12.73 -3.11
N TRP A 145 5.14 12.31 -2.30
CA TRP A 145 4.36 11.10 -2.58
C TRP A 145 3.48 11.27 -3.82
N THR A 146 2.95 12.47 -4.07
CA THR A 146 2.21 12.77 -5.31
C THR A 146 3.12 12.64 -6.53
N GLU A 147 4.31 13.26 -6.49
CA GLU A 147 5.31 13.13 -7.56
C GLU A 147 5.74 11.66 -7.78
N ALA A 148 5.96 10.91 -6.69
CA ALA A 148 6.34 9.51 -6.78
C ALA A 148 5.22 8.64 -7.36
N ALA A 149 3.96 8.90 -7.00
CA ALA A 149 2.80 8.20 -7.54
C ALA A 149 2.63 8.48 -9.05
N GLU A 150 2.82 9.72 -9.49
CA GLU A 150 2.82 10.09 -10.93
C GLU A 150 3.93 9.39 -11.71
N LEU A 151 5.03 9.02 -11.04
CA LEU A 151 6.13 8.22 -11.59
C LEU A 151 5.93 6.70 -11.42
N GLY A 152 4.78 6.25 -10.92
CA GLY A 152 4.42 4.84 -10.80
C GLY A 152 4.78 4.18 -9.47
N SER A 153 5.06 4.93 -8.40
CA SER A 153 5.30 4.36 -7.07
C SER A 153 4.00 3.89 -6.41
N VAL A 154 3.84 2.58 -6.30
CA VAL A 154 2.68 1.93 -5.66
C VAL A 154 2.63 2.20 -4.15
N ASP A 155 3.78 2.23 -3.48
CA ASP A 155 3.87 2.58 -2.06
C ASP A 155 3.44 4.03 -1.78
N ALA A 156 3.72 4.93 -2.73
CA ALA A 156 3.29 6.33 -2.65
C ALA A 156 1.77 6.47 -2.80
N LEU A 157 1.16 5.76 -3.76
CA LEU A 157 -0.31 5.66 -3.89
C LEU A 157 -0.94 5.16 -2.58
N SER A 158 -0.40 4.10 -1.99
CA SER A 158 -0.90 3.60 -0.69
C SER A 158 -0.80 4.66 0.41
N SER A 159 0.31 5.40 0.47
CA SER A 159 0.55 6.41 1.51
C SER A 159 -0.38 7.61 1.35
N LEU A 160 -0.61 8.05 0.11
CA LEU A 160 -1.63 9.06 -0.22
C LEU A 160 -3.03 8.58 0.15
N GLY A 161 -3.35 7.32 -0.14
CA GLY A 161 -4.63 6.72 0.22
C GLY A 161 -4.91 6.77 1.73
N ILE A 162 -3.92 6.37 2.53
CA ILE A 162 -4.02 6.39 4.00
C ILE A 162 -4.15 7.82 4.51
N ILE A 163 -3.30 8.75 4.06
CA ILE A 163 -3.26 10.10 4.64
C ILE A 163 -4.54 10.89 4.32
N TYR A 164 -5.08 10.78 3.10
CA TYR A 164 -6.36 11.41 2.75
C TYR A 164 -7.55 10.75 3.48
N TYR A 165 -7.49 9.44 3.72
CA TYR A 165 -8.57 8.73 4.40
C TYR A 165 -8.69 9.09 5.89
N PHE A 166 -7.56 9.27 6.59
CA PHE A 166 -7.56 9.59 8.03
C PHE A 166 -7.36 11.08 8.36
N GLY A 167 -6.98 11.92 7.39
CA GLY A 167 -6.77 13.35 7.61
C GLY A 167 -5.56 13.68 8.50
N GLU A 168 -4.51 12.85 8.51
CA GLU A 168 -3.36 13.07 9.40
C GLU A 168 -2.51 14.28 8.98
N GLY A 169 -2.83 15.46 9.54
CA GLY A 169 -2.14 16.71 9.21
C GLY A 169 -2.69 17.44 7.99
N LEU A 170 -3.90 17.06 7.53
CA LEU A 170 -4.68 17.71 6.48
C LEU A 170 -6.17 17.56 6.77
N GLU A 171 -7.02 18.22 5.98
CA GLU A 171 -8.46 17.95 5.99
C GLU A 171 -8.73 16.55 5.42
N GLU A 172 -9.63 15.82 6.06
CA GLU A 172 -10.01 14.46 5.63
C GLU A 172 -10.71 14.51 4.27
N ASP A 173 -10.29 13.64 3.35
CA ASP A 173 -10.91 13.43 2.04
C ASP A 173 -10.98 11.91 1.78
N LYS A 174 -11.92 11.25 2.45
CA LYS A 174 -12.14 9.81 2.33
C LYS A 174 -12.32 9.34 0.89
N PRO A 175 -13.16 9.96 0.04
CA PRO A 175 -13.31 9.54 -1.35
C PRO A 175 -11.99 9.55 -2.12
N ARG A 176 -11.17 10.58 -1.97
CA ARG A 176 -9.85 10.64 -2.59
C ARG A 176 -8.89 9.60 -2.03
N GLY A 177 -8.91 9.38 -0.72
CA GLY A 177 -8.12 8.34 -0.06
C GLY A 177 -8.46 6.94 -0.58
N ILE A 178 -9.75 6.62 -0.65
CA ILE A 178 -10.26 5.35 -1.19
C ILE A 178 -9.80 5.15 -2.63
N ARG A 179 -9.89 6.17 -3.49
CA ARG A 179 -9.43 6.06 -4.88
C ARG A 179 -7.96 5.68 -4.99
N HIS A 180 -7.07 6.32 -4.22
CA HIS A 180 -5.65 5.97 -4.21
C HIS A 180 -5.37 4.57 -3.64
N LEU A 181 -6.16 4.15 -2.63
CA LEU A 181 -6.08 2.76 -2.13
C LEU A 181 -6.50 1.75 -3.20
N GLN A 182 -7.58 2.03 -3.94
CA GLN A 182 -8.08 1.19 -5.04
C GLN A 182 -7.05 1.06 -6.16
N GLU A 183 -6.45 2.16 -6.59
CA GLU A 183 -5.35 2.18 -7.56
C GLU A 183 -4.17 1.31 -7.09
N ALA A 184 -3.66 1.54 -5.88
CA ALA A 184 -2.56 0.74 -5.32
C ALA A 184 -2.94 -0.75 -5.18
N ALA A 185 -4.17 -1.06 -4.82
CA ALA A 185 -4.64 -2.43 -4.66
C ALA A 185 -4.68 -3.18 -6.00
N MET A 186 -5.14 -2.53 -7.08
CA MET A 186 -5.12 -3.09 -8.44
C MET A 186 -3.69 -3.39 -8.93
N GLU A 187 -2.70 -2.61 -8.47
CA GLU A 187 -1.27 -2.86 -8.71
C GLU A 187 -0.65 -3.93 -7.76
N GLY A 188 -1.47 -4.58 -6.93
CA GLY A 188 -1.03 -5.65 -6.04
C GLY A 188 -0.46 -5.17 -4.69
N HIS A 189 -0.78 -3.96 -4.25
CA HIS A 189 -0.39 -3.48 -2.93
C HIS A 189 -1.22 -4.13 -1.82
N VAL A 190 -0.56 -4.97 -1.03
CA VAL A 190 -1.20 -5.86 -0.07
C VAL A 190 -1.95 -5.13 1.05
N HIS A 191 -1.35 -4.07 1.59
CA HIS A 191 -1.96 -3.26 2.66
C HIS A 191 -3.11 -2.41 2.13
N SER A 192 -3.02 -1.89 0.91
CA SER A 192 -4.14 -1.13 0.31
C SER A 192 -5.34 -2.03 0.09
N ARG A 193 -5.10 -3.25 -0.41
CA ARG A 193 -6.16 -4.25 -0.55
C ARG A 193 -6.85 -4.57 0.79
N HIS A 194 -6.07 -4.72 1.85
CA HIS A 194 -6.63 -4.91 3.20
C HIS A 194 -7.45 -3.72 3.66
N ASN A 195 -6.95 -2.50 3.46
CA ASN A 195 -7.62 -1.27 3.85
C ASN A 195 -8.95 -1.09 3.12
N ILE A 196 -9.03 -1.45 1.82
CA ILE A 196 -10.32 -1.44 1.10
C ILE A 196 -11.29 -2.41 1.76
N GLY A 197 -10.84 -3.63 2.13
CA GLY A 197 -11.71 -4.55 2.86
C GLY A 197 -12.24 -3.95 4.17
N ALA A 198 -11.40 -3.23 4.92
CA ALA A 198 -11.83 -2.53 6.13
C ALA A 198 -12.81 -1.38 5.83
N VAL A 199 -12.61 -0.63 4.75
CA VAL A 199 -13.56 0.40 4.29
C VAL A 199 -14.92 -0.22 3.97
N GLU A 200 -14.95 -1.31 3.22
CA GLU A 200 -16.20 -2.01 2.87
C GLU A 200 -16.89 -2.59 4.10
N CYS A 201 -16.13 -3.14 5.05
CA CYS A 201 -16.66 -3.63 6.32
C CYS A 201 -17.33 -2.50 7.11
N ASN A 202 -16.67 -1.33 7.21
CA ASN A 202 -17.22 -0.16 7.89
C ASN A 202 -18.50 0.37 7.21
N ASN A 203 -18.63 0.18 5.90
CA ASN A 203 -19.83 0.52 5.14
C ASN A 203 -20.95 -0.53 5.25
N GLY A 204 -20.72 -1.64 5.95
CA GLY A 204 -21.66 -2.76 6.07
C GLY A 204 -21.64 -3.74 4.88
N ASN A 205 -20.69 -3.59 3.95
CA ASN A 205 -20.54 -4.43 2.77
C ASN A 205 -19.68 -5.67 3.08
N TYR A 206 -20.11 -6.51 4.02
CA TYR A 206 -19.31 -7.61 4.57
C TYR A 206 -18.86 -8.63 3.51
N ASP A 207 -19.73 -8.99 2.56
CA ASP A 207 -19.37 -9.89 1.46
C ASP A 207 -18.20 -9.35 0.63
N LEU A 208 -18.18 -8.03 0.39
CA LEU A 208 -17.14 -7.37 -0.38
C LEU A 208 -15.85 -7.21 0.45
N ALA A 209 -15.99 -6.91 1.73
CA ALA A 209 -14.88 -6.87 2.68
C ALA A 209 -14.12 -8.21 2.70
N VAL A 210 -14.84 -9.32 2.85
CA VAL A 210 -14.27 -10.67 2.85
C VAL A 210 -13.56 -10.96 1.52
N GLN A 211 -14.13 -10.57 0.37
CA GLN A 211 -13.47 -10.75 -0.93
C GLN A 211 -12.13 -10.01 -1.01
N HIS A 212 -12.07 -8.75 -0.59
CA HIS A 212 -10.82 -7.99 -0.56
C HIS A 212 -9.80 -8.59 0.39
N TRP A 213 -10.22 -8.98 1.60
CA TRP A 213 -9.33 -9.64 2.54
C TRP A 213 -8.85 -10.99 2.05
N MET A 214 -9.66 -11.77 1.33
CA MET A 214 -9.23 -13.04 0.73
C MET A 214 -8.09 -12.82 -0.27
N ILE A 215 -8.16 -11.77 -1.10
CA ILE A 215 -7.08 -11.40 -2.03
C ILE A 215 -5.81 -11.02 -1.26
N SER A 216 -5.92 -10.15 -0.24
CA SER A 216 -4.77 -9.74 0.58
C SER A 216 -4.16 -10.91 1.39
N ALA A 217 -4.97 -11.81 1.91
CA ALA A 217 -4.54 -13.01 2.60
C ALA A 217 -3.78 -13.96 1.66
N LYS A 218 -4.24 -14.13 0.42
CA LYS A 218 -3.52 -14.88 -0.65
C LYS A 218 -2.18 -14.25 -1.02
N MET A 219 -1.95 -12.98 -0.72
CA MET A 219 -0.64 -12.32 -0.85
C MET A 219 0.25 -12.46 0.40
N GLY A 220 -0.22 -13.19 1.42
CA GLY A 220 0.52 -13.48 2.65
C GLY A 220 0.31 -12.47 3.78
N TYR A 221 -0.77 -11.68 3.77
CA TYR A 221 -1.04 -10.73 4.86
C TYR A 221 -1.89 -11.34 5.98
N GLY A 222 -1.26 -11.53 7.14
CA GLY A 222 -1.88 -12.20 8.28
C GLY A 222 -3.06 -11.44 8.89
N ASN A 223 -3.04 -10.10 8.87
CA ASN A 223 -4.15 -9.32 9.44
C ASN A 223 -5.43 -9.57 8.65
N SER A 224 -5.39 -9.59 7.32
CA SER A 224 -6.55 -9.96 6.51
C SER A 224 -7.07 -11.37 6.80
N LEU A 225 -6.20 -12.34 7.06
CA LEU A 225 -6.63 -13.67 7.48
C LEU A 225 -7.35 -13.64 8.85
N ASN A 226 -6.87 -12.79 9.78
CA ASN A 226 -7.52 -12.60 11.07
C ASN A 226 -8.90 -11.93 10.92
N GLU A 227 -9.03 -10.89 10.07
CA GLU A 227 -10.34 -10.28 9.80
C GLU A 227 -11.34 -11.31 9.26
N ILE A 228 -10.94 -12.14 8.28
CA ILE A 228 -11.82 -13.20 7.75
C ILE A 228 -12.19 -14.23 8.82
N LYS A 229 -11.27 -14.53 9.74
CA LYS A 229 -11.54 -15.42 10.87
C LYS A 229 -12.58 -14.80 11.81
N GLU A 230 -12.49 -13.50 12.08
CA GLU A 230 -13.47 -12.76 12.89
C GLU A 230 -14.84 -12.77 12.21
N MET A 231 -14.92 -12.42 10.93
CA MET A 231 -16.17 -12.51 10.15
C MET A 231 -16.78 -13.92 10.14
N PHE A 232 -15.94 -14.97 10.13
CA PHE A 232 -16.41 -16.35 10.21
C PHE A 232 -17.02 -16.68 11.58
N MET A 233 -16.43 -16.17 12.67
CA MET A 233 -16.96 -16.37 14.02
C MET A 233 -18.29 -15.63 14.23
N GLU A 234 -18.47 -14.51 13.55
CA GLU A 234 -19.70 -13.70 13.59
C GLU A 234 -20.80 -14.23 12.67
N GLY A 235 -20.47 -15.14 11.75
CA GLY A 235 -21.41 -15.76 10.82
C GLY A 235 -21.55 -15.04 9.48
N GLU A 236 -20.79 -13.97 9.27
CA GLU A 236 -20.77 -13.16 8.04
C GLU A 236 -19.87 -13.77 6.95
N ALA A 237 -18.84 -14.54 7.34
CA ALA A 237 -18.05 -15.33 6.39
C ALA A 237 -18.36 -16.83 6.50
N THR A 238 -18.29 -17.52 5.38
CA THR A 238 -18.49 -18.98 5.31
C THR A 238 -17.22 -19.74 5.72
N LYS A 239 -17.41 -20.98 6.20
CA LYS A 239 -16.31 -21.91 6.45
C LYS A 239 -15.42 -22.13 5.23
N ALA A 240 -16.02 -22.14 4.03
CA ALA A 240 -15.29 -22.32 2.78
C ALA A 240 -14.36 -21.14 2.48
N GLN A 241 -14.84 -19.90 2.66
CA GLN A 241 -14.02 -18.69 2.49
C GLN A 241 -12.85 -18.66 3.47
N TYR A 242 -13.09 -18.95 4.75
CA TYR A 242 -12.01 -18.99 5.73
C TYR A 242 -10.97 -20.10 5.41
N ALA A 243 -11.41 -21.29 5.04
CA ALA A 243 -10.51 -22.38 4.65
C ALA A 243 -9.68 -22.04 3.39
N GLU A 244 -10.29 -21.38 2.41
CA GLU A 244 -9.59 -20.90 1.21
C GLU A 244 -8.56 -19.82 1.55
N ALA A 245 -8.93 -18.84 2.37
CA ALA A 245 -8.02 -17.78 2.82
C ALA A 245 -6.82 -18.35 3.58
N LEU A 246 -7.05 -19.31 4.48
CA LEU A 246 -6.00 -19.98 5.24
C LEU A 246 -5.03 -20.74 4.34
N ARG A 247 -5.55 -21.45 3.32
CA ARG A 247 -4.72 -22.16 2.33
C ARG A 247 -3.87 -21.18 1.52
N GLY A 248 -4.50 -20.16 0.94
CA GLY A 248 -3.80 -19.16 0.14
C GLY A 248 -2.73 -18.40 0.92
N PHE A 249 -3.01 -18.05 2.18
CA PHE A 249 -2.02 -17.48 3.09
C PHE A 249 -0.85 -18.45 3.35
N GLY A 250 -1.14 -19.73 3.59
CA GLY A 250 -0.13 -20.77 3.79
C GLY A 250 0.78 -20.95 2.57
N ASP A 251 0.22 -20.97 1.37
CA ASP A 251 0.95 -21.05 0.10
C ASP A 251 1.88 -19.85 -0.06
N ALA A 252 1.36 -18.63 0.12
CA ALA A 252 2.15 -17.39 0.03
C ALA A 252 3.30 -17.35 1.05
N VAL A 253 3.05 -17.72 2.31
CA VAL A 253 4.10 -17.81 3.33
C VAL A 253 5.14 -18.88 2.96
N GLY A 254 4.71 -19.99 2.36
CA GLY A 254 5.59 -21.04 1.83
C GLY A 254 6.54 -20.52 0.77
N GLU A 255 6.03 -19.77 -0.21
CA GLU A 255 6.82 -19.17 -1.31
C GLU A 255 7.83 -18.12 -0.82
N MET A 256 7.57 -17.47 0.31
CA MET A 256 8.48 -16.49 0.91
C MET A 256 9.64 -17.13 1.69
N LYS A 257 9.65 -18.44 1.93
CA LYS A 257 10.71 -19.09 2.71
C LYS A 257 12.03 -19.14 1.94
N SER A 258 13.13 -18.97 2.67
CA SER A 258 14.48 -19.13 2.13
C SER A 258 15.42 -19.57 3.25
N HIS A 259 16.34 -20.48 2.92
CA HIS A 259 17.37 -20.93 3.87
C HIS A 259 18.14 -19.76 4.50
N GLN A 260 18.48 -18.75 3.71
CA GLN A 260 19.20 -17.57 4.20
C GLN A 260 18.35 -16.73 5.17
N ARG A 261 17.03 -16.66 4.97
CA ARG A 261 16.12 -15.93 5.87
C ARG A 261 15.94 -16.66 7.19
N GLU A 262 15.80 -17.98 7.14
CA GLU A 262 15.73 -18.80 8.36
C GLU A 262 17.03 -18.74 9.16
N GLU A 263 18.18 -18.76 8.48
CA GLU A 263 19.47 -18.57 9.15
C GLU A 263 19.59 -17.18 9.79
N ALA A 264 19.15 -16.13 9.10
CA ALA A 264 19.11 -14.78 9.67
C ALA A 264 18.24 -14.70 10.93
N LYS A 265 17.04 -15.30 10.91
CA LYS A 265 16.16 -15.39 12.09
C LYS A 265 16.85 -16.12 13.26
N ARG A 266 17.49 -17.27 13.00
CA ARG A 266 18.22 -18.04 14.02
C ARG A 266 19.33 -17.24 14.69
N LEU A 267 19.97 -16.33 13.94
CA LEU A 267 21.06 -15.48 14.42
C LEU A 267 20.58 -14.12 14.97
N GLY A 268 19.27 -13.90 15.08
CA GLY A 268 18.68 -12.67 15.63
C GLY A 268 18.78 -11.45 14.71
N PHE A 269 18.87 -11.68 13.40
CA PHE A 269 19.07 -10.65 12.38
C PHE A 269 17.76 -10.13 11.77
#